data_AF-A0A2E5PBH9-F1
#
_entry.id   AF-A0A2E5PBH9-F1
#
_cell.length_a   1.000
_cell.length_b   1.000
_cell.length_c   1.000
_cell.angle_alpha   90.00
_cell.angle_beta   90.00
_cell.angle_gamma   90.00
#
_symmetry.space_group_name_H-M   'P 1'
#
loop_
_entity.id
_entity.type
_entity.pdbx_description
1 polymer ?
#
loop_
_entity_poly.entity_id
_entity_poly.type
_entity_poly.pdbx_seq_one_letter_code
_entity_poly.pdbx_strand_id
1 'polypeptide(L)'
;MAKLVAFAQFQAMLSHAAGVEEALLPNEIEMLHSLGAKYAEPLTPDAFDVVALEVILRNVEIRKGYRFDTKKDLPRMIDMPRTKD
;
A
#
# COMPACT_ATOMS: atom_id res chain seq x y z
N MET A 1 -2.68 19.22 18.91
CA MET A 1 -2.61 19.66 17.49
C MET A 1 -1.71 18.77 16.64
N ALA A 2 -0.45 18.52 17.00
CA ALA A 2 0.48 17.72 16.18
C ALA A 2 -0.03 16.33 15.75
N LYS A 3 -0.70 15.58 16.66
CA LYS A 3 -1.26 14.25 16.34
C LYS A 3 -2.37 14.28 15.28
N LEU A 4 -3.23 15.30 15.31
CA LEU A 4 -4.30 15.47 14.32
C LEU A 4 -3.74 15.87 12.96
N VAL A 5 -2.68 16.68 12.94
CA VAL A 5 -1.96 17.05 11.71
C VAL A 5 -1.31 15.81 11.08
N ALA A 6 -0.62 15.00 11.89
CA ALA A 6 -0.01 13.75 11.41
C ALA A 6 -1.05 12.76 10.86
N PHE A 7 -2.19 12.60 11.55
CA PHE A 7 -3.28 11.76 11.05
C PHE A 7 -3.88 12.30 9.74
N ALA A 8 -4.11 13.62 9.63
CA ALA A 8 -4.63 14.22 8.40
C ALA A 8 -3.66 14.06 7.22
N GLN A 9 -2.35 14.20 7.45
CA GLN A 9 -1.32 13.95 6.45
C GLN A 9 -1.32 12.48 6.00
N PHE A 10 -1.41 11.55 6.94
CA PHE A 10 -1.49 10.13 6.64
C PHE A 10 -2.77 9.77 5.86
N GLN A 11 -3.92 10.35 6.22
CA GLN A 11 -5.17 10.19 5.47
C GLN A 11 -5.07 10.72 4.04
N ALA A 12 -4.36 11.82 3.81
CA ALA A 12 -4.10 12.31 2.47
C ALA A 12 -3.24 11.33 1.66
N MET A 13 -2.23 10.69 2.29
CA MET A 13 -1.43 9.65 1.64
C MET A 13 -2.26 8.40 1.31
N LEU A 14 -3.12 7.95 2.21
CA LEU A 14 -4.06 6.84 1.95
C LEU A 14 -4.97 7.15 0.76
N SER A 15 -5.54 8.35 0.74
CA SER A 15 -6.41 8.78 -0.36
C SER A 15 -5.66 8.85 -1.69
N HIS A 16 -4.40 9.27 -1.68
CA HIS A 16 -3.55 9.27 -2.87
C HIS A 16 -3.25 7.84 -3.36
N ALA A 17 -2.91 6.93 -2.44
CA ALA A 17 -2.67 5.52 -2.77
C ALA A 17 -3.92 4.84 -3.34
N ALA A 18 -5.11 5.12 -2.80
CA ALA A 18 -6.39 4.65 -3.34
C ALA A 18 -6.66 5.20 -4.75
N GLY A 19 -6.26 6.45 -5.03
CA GLY A 19 -6.36 7.03 -6.37
C GLY A 19 -5.53 6.33 -7.44
N VAL A 20 -4.55 5.49 -7.05
CA VAL A 20 -3.69 4.73 -7.96
C VAL A 20 -3.84 3.20 -7.77
N GLU A 21 -4.94 2.75 -7.16
CA GLU A 21 -5.16 1.33 -6.81
C GLU A 21 -5.01 0.37 -7.99
N GLU A 22 -5.48 0.76 -9.18
CA GLU A 22 -5.36 -0.04 -10.41
C GLU A 22 -3.91 -0.29 -10.85
N ALA A 23 -2.98 0.56 -10.40
CA ALA A 23 -1.55 0.45 -10.65
C ALA A 23 -0.81 -0.23 -9.49
N LEU A 24 -1.50 -0.79 -8.49
CA LEU A 24 -0.90 -1.51 -7.37
C LEU A 24 -0.76 -3.01 -7.67
N LEU A 25 0.22 -3.63 -7.02
CA LEU A 25 0.35 -5.09 -6.95
C LEU A 25 -0.61 -5.65 -5.88
N PRO A 26 -1.00 -6.94 -5.94
CA PRO A 26 -1.93 -7.55 -4.99
C PRO A 26 -1.54 -7.37 -3.52
N ASN A 27 -0.25 -7.48 -3.19
CA ASN A 27 0.25 -7.27 -1.84
C ASN A 27 0.18 -5.79 -1.39
N GLU A 28 0.37 -4.85 -2.33
CA GLU A 28 0.23 -3.42 -2.07
C GLU A 28 -1.23 -3.03 -1.86
N ILE A 29 -2.16 -3.66 -2.60
CA ILE A 29 -3.61 -3.53 -2.39
C ILE A 29 -4.02 -4.06 -1.01
N GLU A 30 -3.54 -5.25 -0.63
CA GLU A 30 -3.80 -5.82 0.69
C GLU A 30 -3.29 -4.92 1.82
N MET A 31 -2.09 -4.35 1.65
CA MET A 31 -1.54 -3.37 2.59
C MET A 31 -2.39 -2.10 2.66
N LEU A 32 -2.80 -1.54 1.51
CA LEU A 32 -3.65 -0.35 1.45
C LEU A 32 -4.98 -0.57 2.19
N HIS A 33 -5.65 -1.71 1.96
CA HIS A 33 -6.89 -2.05 2.65
C HIS A 33 -6.68 -2.25 4.16
N SER A 34 -5.60 -2.91 4.55
CA SER A 34 -5.26 -3.13 5.96
C SER A 34 -5.01 -1.82 6.69
N LEU A 35 -4.28 -0.88 6.06
CA LEU A 35 -4.04 0.46 6.61
C LEU A 35 -5.33 1.30 6.63
N GLY A 36 -6.14 1.23 5.57
CA GLY A 36 -7.45 1.89 5.53
C GLY A 36 -8.36 1.45 6.67
N ALA A 37 -8.40 0.15 6.96
CA ALA A 37 -9.15 -0.40 8.09
C ALA A 37 -8.55 0.01 9.45
N LYS A 38 -7.22 -0.07 9.61
CA LYS A 38 -6.50 0.30 10.85
C LYS A 38 -6.72 1.76 11.25
N TYR A 39 -6.81 2.64 10.26
CA TYR A 39 -6.93 4.10 10.46
C TYR A 39 -8.32 4.64 10.10
N ALA A 40 -9.35 3.78 10.08
CA ALA A 40 -10.75 4.21 9.90
C ALA A 40 -11.20 5.19 11.00
N GLU A 41 -10.62 5.08 12.20
CA GLU A 41 -10.78 6.03 13.29
C GLU A 41 -9.50 6.88 13.49
N PRO A 42 -9.61 8.12 13.99
CA PRO A 42 -8.45 8.97 14.25
C PRO A 42 -7.46 8.36 15.24
N LEU A 43 -6.29 7.95 14.73
CA LEU A 43 -5.18 7.42 15.50
C LEU A 43 -3.88 8.15 15.15
N THR A 44 -2.88 8.11 16.03
CA THR A 44 -1.53 8.55 15.65
C THR A 44 -0.92 7.49 14.73
N PRO A 45 -0.52 7.84 13.49
CA PRO A 45 0.10 6.89 12.57
C PRO A 45 1.43 6.37 13.10
N ASP A 46 1.67 5.06 12.93
CA ASP A 46 2.98 4.45 13.15
C ASP A 46 3.96 4.90 12.06
N ALA A 47 5.22 5.11 12.41
CA ALA A 47 6.26 5.47 11.46
C ALA A 47 6.43 4.40 10.37
N PHE A 48 6.28 3.12 10.71
CA PHE A 48 6.33 2.02 9.75
C PHE A 48 5.19 2.11 8.73
N ASP A 49 3.98 2.42 9.17
CA ASP A 49 2.81 2.53 8.28
C ASP A 49 2.94 3.72 7.31
N VAL A 50 3.51 4.83 7.78
CA VAL A 50 3.84 5.98 6.93
C VAL A 50 4.83 5.55 5.85
N VAL A 51 5.93 4.90 6.23
CA VAL A 51 6.95 4.40 5.29
C VAL A 51 6.36 3.39 4.30
N ALA A 52 5.44 2.52 4.74
CA ALA A 52 4.79 1.56 3.87
C ALA A 52 4.03 2.27 2.72
N LEU A 53 3.26 3.32 3.02
CA LEU A 53 2.57 4.11 1.99
C LEU A 53 3.54 4.88 1.09
N GLU A 54 4.63 5.43 1.63
CA GLU A 54 5.67 6.08 0.82
C GLU A 54 6.29 5.11 -0.19
N VAL A 55 6.58 3.88 0.25
CA VAL A 55 7.13 2.82 -0.61
C VAL A 55 6.13 2.44 -1.70
N ILE A 56 4.85 2.27 -1.36
CA ILE A 56 3.80 1.95 -2.35
C ILE A 56 3.75 3.03 -3.44
N LEU A 57 3.62 4.30 -3.05
CA LEU A 57 3.53 5.42 -3.99
C LEU A 57 4.82 5.55 -4.83
N ARG A 58 5.99 5.40 -4.21
CA ARG A 58 7.27 5.39 -4.91
C ARG A 58 7.34 4.25 -5.93
N ASN A 59 6.89 3.05 -5.57
CA ASN A 59 6.93 1.90 -6.47
C ASN A 59 6.03 2.12 -7.70
N VAL A 60 4.88 2.77 -7.52
CA VAL A 60 4.00 3.17 -8.63
C VAL A 60 4.74 4.11 -9.59
N GLU A 61 5.40 5.14 -9.06
CA GLU A 61 6.16 6.09 -9.88
C GLU A 61 7.34 5.41 -10.61
N ILE A 62 8.07 4.51 -9.94
CA ILE A 62 9.15 3.75 -10.58
C ILE A 62 8.60 2.93 -11.76
N ARG A 63 7.45 2.25 -11.57
CA ARG A 63 6.85 1.40 -12.60
C ARG A 63 6.34 2.16 -13.82
N LYS A 64 5.92 3.43 -13.69
CA LYS A 64 5.53 4.28 -14.84
C LYS A 64 6.64 4.40 -15.91
N GLY A 65 7.90 4.27 -15.52
CA GLY A 65 9.05 4.28 -16.43
C GLY A 65 9.27 2.98 -17.21
N TYR A 66 8.52 1.93 -16.92
CA TYR A 66 8.69 0.59 -17.51
C TYR A 66 7.38 0.12 -18.15
N ARG A 67 7.48 -0.75 -19.16
CA ARG A 67 6.32 -1.51 -19.67
C ARG A 67 6.02 -2.66 -18.71
N PHE A 68 5.49 -2.34 -17.53
CA PHE A 68 5.14 -3.30 -16.49
C PHE A 68 3.63 -3.31 -16.27
N ASP A 69 2.97 -4.44 -16.54
CA ASP A 69 1.55 -4.65 -16.29
C ASP A 69 1.40 -5.34 -14.92
N THR A 70 0.90 -4.60 -13.92
CA THR A 70 0.75 -5.10 -12.54
C THR A 70 -0.19 -6.29 -12.42
N LYS A 71 -1.05 -6.54 -13.41
CA LYS A 71 -1.99 -7.66 -13.42
C LYS A 71 -1.44 -8.87 -14.16
N LYS A 72 -0.46 -8.69 -15.06
CA LYS A 72 0.12 -9.77 -15.89
C LYS A 72 1.54 -10.13 -15.54
N ASP A 73 2.36 -9.15 -15.18
CA ASP A 73 3.79 -9.29 -14.92
C ASP A 73 4.08 -9.54 -13.43
N LEU A 74 3.12 -10.14 -12.72
CA LEU A 74 3.24 -10.46 -11.31
C LEU A 74 4.48 -11.34 -11.05
N PRO A 75 5.20 -11.12 -9.94
CA PRO A 75 6.33 -11.96 -9.59
C PRO A 75 5.89 -13.42 -9.52
N ARG A 76 6.76 -14.33 -10.01
CA ARG A 76 6.48 -15.77 -10.05
C ARG A 76 5.98 -16.24 -8.68
N MET A 77 4.69 -16.58 -8.59
CA MET A 77 4.12 -17.26 -7.43
C MET A 77 4.86 -18.59 -7.26
N ILE A 78 5.57 -18.76 -6.15
CA ILE A 78 6.08 -20.06 -5.75
C ILE A 78 4.88 -20.79 -5.13
N ASP A 79 4.26 -21.67 -5.92
CA ASP A 79 3.19 -22.53 -5.45
C ASP A 79 3.82 -23.60 -4.53
N MET A 80 3.94 -23.29 -3.24
CA MET A 80 4.46 -24.24 -2.28
C MET A 80 3.38 -25.28 -1.99
N PRO A 81 3.67 -26.59 -2.14
CA PRO A 81 2.71 -27.61 -1.78
C PRO A 81 2.34 -27.45 -0.30
N ARG A 82 1.04 -27.32 0.00
CA ARG A 82 0.56 -27.33 1.39
C ARG A 82 0.87 -28.70 1.98
N THR A 83 1.86 -28.79 2.86
CA THR A 83 2.01 -29.93 3.76
C THR A 83 0.77 -29.98 4.64
N LYS A 84 -0.03 -31.04 4.48
CA LYS A 84 -1.07 -31.39 5.45
C LYS A 84 -0.36 -31.94 6.67
N ASP A 85 -0.42 -31.20 7.78
CA ASP A 85 -0.36 -31.79 9.12
C ASP A 85 -1.80 -31.90 9.64
#